data_AF-A0A4Y9RI63-F1
#
_entry.id   AF-A0A4Y9RI63-F1
#
_cell.length_a   1.000
_cell.length_b   1.000
_cell.length_c   1.000
_cell.angle_alpha   90.00
_cell.angle_beta   90.00
_cell.angle_gamma   90.00
#
_symmetry.space_group_name_H-M   'P 1'
#
loop_
_entity.id
_entity.type
_entity.pdbx_description
1 polymer ?
#
loop_
_entity_poly.entity_id
_entity_poly.type
_entity_poly.pdbx_seq_one_letter_code
_entity_poly.pdbx_strand_id
1 'polypeptide(L)' 'MNTNDSRTGPNSALHLLWHGELCFIVLPGGRTMEASWDQPQRQFLVSDGDSAEAISSDDVAEWWRASAKY' A
#
# COMPACT_ATOMS: atom_id res chain seq x y z
N MET A 1 23.91 -8.83 3.23
CA MET A 1 22.77 -8.23 3.95
C MET A 1 21.66 -8.09 2.94
N ASN A 2 20.68 -8.98 2.98
CA ASN A 2 19.65 -9.10 1.95
C ASN A 2 18.59 -8.03 2.19
N THR A 3 18.72 -6.89 1.51
CA THR A 3 17.64 -5.93 1.36
C THR A 3 16.55 -6.56 0.50
N ASN A 4 15.59 -7.24 1.13
CA ASN A 4 14.31 -7.61 0.53
C ASN A 4 13.50 -6.33 0.32
N ASP A 5 13.96 -5.46 -0.57
CA ASP A 5 13.20 -4.34 -1.08
C ASP A 5 12.17 -4.93 -2.05
N SER A 6 11.10 -5.46 -1.49
CA SER A 6 10.05 -6.16 -2.23
C SER A 6 9.14 -5.11 -2.86
N ARG A 7 9.68 -4.28 -3.75
CA ARG A 7 8.88 -3.38 -4.60
C ARG A 7 8.05 -4.23 -5.53
N THR A 8 6.83 -4.46 -5.14
CA THR A 8 5.82 -5.13 -5.95
C THR A 8 5.18 -4.10 -6.86
N GLY A 9 5.12 -4.41 -8.16
CA GLY A 9 4.39 -3.60 -9.12
C GLY A 9 2.91 -3.44 -8.72
N PRO A 10 2.19 -2.49 -9.34
CA PRO A 10 0.95 -1.94 -8.79
C PRO A 10 -0.17 -2.97 -8.62
N ASN A 11 -0.18 -4.01 -9.47
CA ASN A 11 -1.20 -5.06 -9.44
C ASN A 11 -0.62 -6.47 -9.19
N SER A 12 0.70 -6.65 -9.29
CA SER A 12 1.34 -7.94 -9.06
C SER A 12 1.55 -8.11 -7.55
N ALA A 13 0.77 -9.00 -6.94
CA ALA A 13 0.87 -9.43 -5.54
C ALA A 13 -0.02 -8.73 -4.48
N LEU A 14 -0.99 -7.89 -4.87
CA LEU A 14 -1.97 -7.33 -3.91
C LEU A 14 -2.74 -8.40 -3.14
N HIS A 15 -2.92 -9.59 -3.73
CA HIS A 15 -3.51 -10.75 -3.08
C HIS A 15 -2.70 -11.28 -1.88
N LEU A 16 -1.47 -10.81 -1.67
CA LEU A 16 -0.65 -11.13 -0.50
C LEU A 16 -0.94 -10.25 0.71
N LEU A 17 -1.58 -9.09 0.53
CA LEU A 17 -2.02 -8.22 1.61
C LEU A 17 -3.34 -8.73 2.19
N TRP A 18 -3.42 -8.83 3.51
CA TRP A 18 -4.70 -9.08 4.17
C TRP A 18 -5.56 -7.82 4.23
N HIS A 19 -6.88 -8.00 4.29
CA HIS A 19 -7.79 -6.89 4.53
C HIS A 19 -7.44 -6.17 5.85
N GLY A 20 -7.28 -4.85 5.79
CA GLY A 20 -6.86 -4.00 6.90
C GLY A 20 -5.36 -4.02 7.19
N GLU A 21 -4.56 -4.73 6.39
CA GLU A 21 -3.11 -4.77 6.59
C GLU A 21 -2.44 -3.44 6.23
N LEU A 22 -1.56 -2.97 7.09
CA LEU A 22 -0.79 -1.73 6.89
C LEU A 22 0.32 -1.93 5.85
N CYS A 23 0.41 -1.00 4.93
CA CYS A 23 1.36 -0.98 3.83
C CYS A 23 1.71 0.47 3.47
N PHE A 24 2.74 0.62 2.65
CA PHE A 24 3.08 1.89 2.03
C PHE A 24 2.73 1.81 0.55
N ILE A 25 2.15 2.89 0.03
CA ILE A 25 1.86 3.06 -1.39
C ILE A 25 2.63 4.24 -1.96
N VAL A 26 2.94 4.17 -3.25
CA VAL A 26 3.55 5.25 -4.02
C VAL A 26 2.58 5.68 -5.10
N LEU A 27 2.22 6.95 -5.11
CA LEU A 27 1.36 7.53 -6.13
C LEU A 27 2.16 7.88 -7.41
N PRO A 28 1.50 8.14 -8.56
CA PRO A 28 2.13 8.43 -9.84
C PRO A 28 2.99 9.72 -9.90
N GLY A 29 3.12 10.45 -8.78
CA GLY A 29 4.06 11.57 -8.61
C GLY A 29 5.26 11.24 -7.70
N GLY A 30 5.45 9.98 -7.31
CA GLY A 30 6.50 9.56 -6.37
C GLY A 30 6.18 9.84 -4.90
N ARG A 31 5.00 10.38 -4.59
CA ARG A 31 4.55 10.59 -3.20
C ARG A 31 4.29 9.24 -2.54
N THR A 32 4.96 8.98 -1.41
CA THR A 32 4.74 7.79 -0.59
C THR A 32 3.78 8.11 0.56
N MET A 33 2.84 7.20 0.84
CA MET A 33 1.84 7.34 1.91
C MET A 33 1.67 6.01 2.65
N GLU A 34 1.36 6.07 3.93
CA GLU A 34 0.92 4.89 4.70
C GLU A 34 -0.57 4.66 4.44
N ALA A 35 -0.94 3.42 4.18
CA ALA A 35 -2.30 3.02 3.88
C ALA A 35 -2.62 1.64 4.45
N SER A 36 -3.90 1.33 4.57
CA SER A 36 -4.38 -0.03 4.81
C SER A 36 -5.07 -0.58 3.56
N TRP A 37 -4.93 -1.89 3.32
CA TRP A 37 -5.53 -2.54 2.15
C TRP A 37 -6.99 -2.94 2.38
N ASP A 38 -7.90 -2.41 1.57
CA ASP A 38 -9.30 -2.82 1.51
C ASP A 38 -9.49 -3.81 0.35
N GLN A 39 -9.33 -5.09 0.66
CA GLN A 39 -9.41 -6.19 -0.30
C GLN A 39 -10.78 -6.30 -1.01
N PRO A 40 -11.95 -6.18 -0.34
CA PRO A 40 -13.25 -6.19 -1.00
C PRO A 40 -13.42 -5.10 -2.07
N GLN A 41 -12.94 -3.89 -1.81
CA GLN A 41 -13.07 -2.76 -2.74
C GLN A 41 -11.84 -2.59 -3.65
N ARG A 42 -10.78 -3.39 -3.46
CA ARG A 42 -9.50 -3.30 -4.16
C ARG A 42 -8.88 -1.90 -4.12
N GLN A 43 -8.91 -1.28 -2.95
CA GLN A 43 -8.44 0.09 -2.74
C GLN A 43 -7.57 0.20 -1.49
N PHE A 44 -6.78 1.26 -1.41
CA PHE A 44 -5.98 1.62 -0.26
C PHE A 44 -6.66 2.74 0.51
N LEU A 45 -6.80 2.54 1.82
CA LEU A 45 -7.36 3.53 2.73
C LEU A 45 -6.21 4.26 3.42
N VAL A 46 -6.04 5.53 3.07
CA VAL A 46 -5.06 6.42 3.69
C VAL A 46 -5.77 7.26 4.75
N SER A 47 -5.25 7.29 5.97
CA SER A 47 -5.82 8.10 7.05
C SER A 47 -4.78 9.09 7.57
N ASP A 48 -5.05 10.38 7.43
CA ASP A 48 -4.21 11.48 7.95
C ASP A 48 -4.85 12.12 9.19
N GLY A 49 -5.27 11.29 10.15
CA GLY A 49 -5.85 11.71 11.44
C GLY A 49 -7.25 12.33 11.40
N ASP A 50 -7.52 13.23 10.45
CA ASP A 50 -8.78 13.99 10.31
C ASP A 50 -9.54 13.62 9.02
N SER A 51 -8.85 13.03 8.03
CA SER A 51 -9.43 12.63 6.76
C SER A 51 -8.99 11.23 6.36
N ALA A 52 -9.96 10.43 5.90
CA ALA A 52 -9.71 9.14 5.27
C ALA A 52 -9.96 9.28 3.76
N GLU A 53 -8.94 8.98 2.97
CA GLU A 53 -9.00 8.96 1.51
C GLU A 53 -8.89 7.53 1.02
N ALA A 54 -9.73 7.17 0.05
CA ALA A 54 -9.68 5.88 -0.62
C ALA A 54 -9.03 6.04 -2.00
N ILE A 55 -7.97 5.29 -2.25
CA ILE A 55 -7.17 5.34 -3.49
C ILE A 55 -7.27 3.99 -4.18
N SER A 56 -7.72 3.96 -5.43
CA SER A 56 -7.81 2.71 -6.19
C SER A 56 -6.43 2.06 -6.32
N SER A 57 -6.37 0.73 -6.28
CA SER A 57 -5.13 0.00 -6.59
C SER A 57 -4.59 0.30 -7.99
N ASP A 58 -5.46 0.67 -8.94
CA ASP A 58 -5.05 1.05 -10.29
C ASP A 58 -4.37 2.43 -10.36
N ASP A 59 -4.60 3.29 -9.36
CA ASP A 59 -4.00 4.62 -9.26
C ASP A 59 -2.68 4.61 -8.46
N VAL A 60 -2.28 3.46 -7.91
CA VAL A 60 -1.02 3.28 -7.21
C VAL A 60 0.05 2.84 -8.20
N ALA A 61 1.24 3.41 -8.12
CA ALA A 61 2.38 3.04 -8.96
C ALA A 61 3.17 1.85 -8.37
N GLU A 62 3.41 1.87 -7.06
CA GLU A 62 4.15 0.83 -6.33
C GLU A 62 3.63 0.70 -4.91
N TRP A 63 3.81 -0.46 -4.28
CA TRP A 63 3.50 -0.65 -2.86
C TRP A 63 4.46 -1.65 -2.20
N TRP A 64 4.59 -1.57 -0.88
CA TRP A 64 5.29 -2.57 -0.06
C TRP A 64 4.67 -2.70 1.33
N ARG A 65 4.83 -3.87 1.95
CA ARG A 65 4.37 -4.12 3.33
C ARG A 65 5.14 -3.22 4.29
N ALA A 66 4.47 -2.68 5.30
CA ALA A 66 5.17 -2.05 6.41
C ALA A 66 5.98 -3.14 7.12
N SER A 67 7.31 -3.16 6.90
CA SER A 67 8.17 -4.14 7.56
C SER A 67 8.12 -3.88 9.06
N ALA A 68 7.52 -4.79 9.81
CA ALA A 68 7.62 -4.79 11.26
C ALA A 68 9.12 -4.93 11.61
N LYS A 69 9.75 -3.82 12.00
CA LYS A 69 11.06 -3.89 12.64
C LYS A 69 10.84 -4.55 14.00
N TYR A 70 11.10 -5.85 14.06
CA TYR A 70 11.33 -6.58 15.32
C TYR A 70 12.74 -6.30 15.82
#